data_AF-A0AA92V5H2-F1
#
_entry.id   AF-A0AA92V5H2-F1
#
_cell.length_a   1.000
_cell.length_b   1.000
_cell.length_c   1.000
_cell.angle_alpha   90.00
_cell.angle_beta   90.00
_cell.angle_gamma   90.00
#
_symmetry.space_group_name_H-M   'P 1'
#
loop_
_entity.id
_entity.type
_entity.pdbx_description
1 polymer ?
#
loop_
_entity_poly.entity_id
_entity_poly.type
_entity_poly.pdbx_seq_one_letter_code
_entity_poly.pdbx_strand_id
1 'polypeptide(L)'
;MILDSITSFKDKIVSLLGTEPTNTSHIDIKKILLFYVVDNKAFWEQQSPWYYSNYETSEWKRIVRTKHFISFYKDFFNKGLNIQELLQQKRCEFFFENKTLDRNGKQWSHRKLAILYDLLSVNGSIWDDDHANVAFYMNDDAESKSEIFLGQDRIWKAKRYLDSKNRITLSQDWQKILKEYNVEIIDFAEEINDSEEYVEG
;
A
#
# COMPACT_ATOMS: atom_id res chain seq x y z
N MET A 1 -33.57 21.46 -3.65
CA MET A 1 -32.21 21.87 -4.08
C MET A 1 -31.20 21.83 -2.93
N ILE A 2 -31.34 22.64 -1.87
CA ILE A 2 -30.41 22.62 -0.72
C ILE A 2 -30.55 21.33 0.09
N LEU A 3 -31.79 20.93 0.40
CA LEU A 3 -32.06 19.70 1.16
C LEU A 3 -31.53 18.45 0.42
N ASP A 4 -31.77 18.36 -0.89
CA ASP A 4 -31.27 17.25 -1.73
C ASP A 4 -29.73 17.20 -1.76
N SER A 5 -29.07 18.36 -1.75
CA SER A 5 -27.61 18.46 -1.70
C SER A 5 -27.05 18.01 -0.34
N ILE A 6 -27.72 18.37 0.76
CA ILE A 6 -27.34 17.95 2.11
C ILE A 6 -27.54 16.44 2.29
N THR A 7 -28.65 15.90 1.79
CA THR A 7 -28.92 14.46 1.83
C THR A 7 -27.89 13.69 1.01
N SER A 8 -27.62 14.11 -0.23
CA SER A 8 -26.58 13.48 -1.08
C SER A 8 -25.19 13.53 -0.43
N PHE A 9 -24.85 14.64 0.23
CA PHE A 9 -23.60 14.75 0.99
C PHE A 9 -23.54 13.76 2.14
N LYS A 10 -24.59 13.68 2.96
CA LYS A 10 -24.70 12.71 4.06
C LYS A 10 -24.57 11.28 3.55
N ASP A 11 -25.29 10.92 2.50
CA ASP A 11 -25.31 9.55 1.98
C ASP A 11 -23.93 9.13 1.45
N LYS A 12 -23.19 10.04 0.81
CA LYS A 12 -21.80 9.80 0.39
C LYS A 12 -20.81 9.68 1.55
N ILE A 13 -21.03 10.43 2.63
CA ILE A 13 -20.21 10.27 3.85
C ILE A 13 -20.49 8.92 4.51
N VAL A 14 -21.77 8.51 4.57
CA VAL A 14 -22.17 7.21 5.12
C VAL A 14 -21.66 6.06 4.25
N SER A 15 -21.69 6.18 2.93
CA SER A 15 -21.13 5.14 2.05
C SER A 15 -19.62 5.02 2.18
N LEU A 16 -18.93 6.11 2.54
CA LEU A 16 -17.49 6.13 2.74
C LEU A 16 -17.07 5.60 4.12
N LEU A 17 -17.78 5.97 5.18
CA LEU A 17 -17.39 5.66 6.57
C LEU A 17 -18.13 4.45 7.15
N GLY A 18 -19.21 4.02 6.52
CA GLY A 18 -20.17 3.10 7.10
C GLY A 18 -21.18 3.80 8.01
N THR A 19 -22.25 3.09 8.36
CA THR A 19 -23.27 3.53 9.33
C THR A 19 -22.86 3.27 10.78
N GLU A 20 -21.91 2.36 10.99
CA GLU A 20 -21.29 2.02 12.27
C GLU A 20 -19.77 2.02 12.07
N PRO A 21 -18.99 2.38 13.10
CA PRO A 21 -17.54 2.19 13.06
C PRO A 21 -17.25 0.68 13.05
N THR A 22 -17.29 0.08 11.86
CA THR A 22 -16.70 -1.23 11.65
C THR A 22 -15.20 -0.98 11.54
N ASN A 23 -14.41 -1.72 12.31
CA ASN A 23 -12.96 -1.50 12.36
C ASN A 23 -12.31 -1.52 10.94
N THR A 24 -12.94 -2.22 9.99
CA THR A 24 -12.50 -2.42 8.61
C THR A 24 -12.90 -1.34 7.59
N SER A 25 -13.96 -0.53 7.79
CA SER A 25 -14.40 0.48 6.78
C SER A 25 -13.35 1.57 6.51
N HIS A 26 -12.42 1.72 7.43
CA HIS A 26 -11.38 2.74 7.40
C HIS A 26 -10.14 2.32 6.60
N ILE A 27 -9.95 1.02 6.34
CA ILE A 27 -8.79 0.50 5.63
C ILE A 27 -8.81 0.96 4.16
N ASP A 28 -9.96 1.00 3.51
CA ASP A 28 -10.07 1.42 2.11
C ASP A 28 -9.65 2.89 1.90
N ILE A 29 -9.93 3.74 2.88
CA ILE A 29 -9.48 5.14 2.86
C ILE A 29 -7.95 5.19 3.00
N LYS A 30 -7.35 4.36 3.85
CA LYS A 30 -5.88 4.29 3.95
C LYS A 30 -5.26 3.82 2.63
N LYS A 31 -5.83 2.77 2.01
CA LYS A 31 -5.39 2.25 0.71
C LYS A 31 -5.44 3.31 -0.37
N ILE A 32 -6.57 4.00 -0.50
CA ILE A 32 -6.76 4.96 -1.60
C ILE A 32 -5.90 6.22 -1.42
N LEU A 33 -5.66 6.64 -0.18
CA LEU A 33 -4.88 7.84 0.11
C LEU A 33 -3.42 7.71 -0.34
N LEU A 34 -2.87 6.49 -0.48
CA LEU A 34 -1.53 6.25 -1.03
C LEU A 34 -1.37 6.75 -2.47
N PHE A 35 -2.45 6.87 -3.23
CA PHE A 35 -2.43 7.29 -4.63
C PHE A 35 -2.48 8.81 -4.82
N TYR A 36 -2.79 9.57 -3.76
CA TYR A 36 -2.80 11.02 -3.83
C TYR A 36 -1.43 11.54 -3.41
N VAL A 37 -0.83 12.37 -4.26
CA VAL A 37 0.48 13.00 -4.00
C VAL A 37 0.27 14.50 -3.87
N VAL A 38 0.63 15.03 -2.72
CA VAL A 38 0.84 16.46 -2.50
C VAL A 38 2.28 16.61 -2.01
N ASP A 39 2.97 17.70 -2.35
CA ASP A 39 4.42 17.98 -2.13
C ASP A 39 4.96 17.85 -0.69
N ASN A 40 4.23 17.24 0.23
CA ASN A 40 4.63 17.05 1.60
C ASN A 40 4.94 15.56 1.91
N LYS A 41 6.21 15.18 1.73
CA LYS A 41 6.74 13.87 2.17
C LYS A 41 6.42 13.57 3.65
N ALA A 42 6.35 14.59 4.51
CA ALA A 42 6.24 14.42 5.96
C ALA A 42 4.89 13.87 6.46
N PHE A 43 3.83 13.88 5.65
CA PHE A 43 2.55 13.29 6.09
C PHE A 43 2.62 11.75 6.11
N TRP A 44 3.33 11.19 5.15
CA TRP A 44 3.41 9.75 4.93
C TRP A 44 4.70 9.14 5.45
N GLU A 45 5.71 9.93 5.73
CA GLU A 45 7.03 9.41 6.08
C GLU A 45 7.51 10.09 7.34
N GLN A 46 7.63 9.31 8.41
CA GLN A 46 8.29 9.69 9.64
C GLN A 46 9.44 8.74 9.94
N GLN A 47 10.50 9.29 10.53
CA GLN A 47 11.60 8.51 11.09
C GLN A 47 11.22 8.01 12.48
N SER A 48 11.52 6.75 12.81
CA SER A 48 11.31 6.21 14.15
C SER A 48 12.65 5.78 14.78
N PRO A 49 12.77 5.70 16.11
CA PRO A 49 14.00 5.22 16.74
C PRO A 49 14.43 3.80 16.31
N TRP A 50 13.50 2.98 15.85
CA TRP A 50 13.73 1.58 15.46
C TRP A 50 13.68 1.35 13.95
N TYR A 51 13.40 2.40 13.17
CA TYR A 51 13.13 2.29 11.74
C TYR A 51 13.62 3.47 10.97
N TYR A 52 14.07 3.19 9.76
CA TYR A 52 14.48 4.24 8.85
C TYR A 52 13.30 4.90 8.13
N SER A 53 12.07 4.35 8.12
CA SER A 53 10.85 5.05 7.66
C SER A 53 9.56 4.38 8.18
N ASN A 54 8.53 5.18 8.45
CA ASN A 54 7.20 4.72 8.89
C ASN A 54 6.09 5.54 8.22
N TYR A 55 5.08 4.84 7.72
CA TYR A 55 3.83 5.39 7.21
C TYR A 55 2.78 5.40 8.32
N GLU A 56 2.76 6.50 9.06
CA GLU A 56 1.78 6.74 10.11
C GLU A 56 0.50 7.33 9.52
N THR A 57 -0.55 6.51 9.44
CA THR A 57 -1.91 7.02 9.18
C THR A 57 -2.51 7.52 10.50
N SER A 58 -2.00 8.65 10.96
CA SER A 58 -2.36 9.24 12.26
C SER A 58 -3.87 9.47 12.42
N GLU A 59 -4.33 9.75 13.64
CA GLU A 59 -5.76 9.89 14.00
C GLU A 59 -6.61 10.62 12.93
N TRP A 60 -7.87 10.21 12.78
CA TRP A 60 -8.83 10.78 11.81
C TRP A 60 -8.77 12.30 11.71
N LYS A 61 -8.68 13.00 12.84
CA LYS A 61 -8.56 14.46 12.90
C LYS A 61 -7.40 15.03 12.07
N ARG A 62 -6.26 14.34 12.03
CA ARG A 62 -5.11 14.71 11.19
C ARG A 62 -5.34 14.33 9.73
N ILE A 63 -5.95 13.17 9.48
CA ILE A 63 -6.35 12.73 8.12
C ILE A 63 -7.30 13.75 7.47
N VAL A 64 -8.38 14.16 8.13
CA VAL A 64 -9.37 15.06 7.49
C VAL A 64 -8.79 16.44 7.14
N ARG A 65 -7.71 16.83 7.83
CA ARG A 65 -7.03 18.13 7.63
C ARG A 65 -5.91 18.07 6.58
N THR A 66 -5.51 16.88 6.13
CA THR A 66 -4.43 16.76 5.15
C THR A 66 -4.91 17.12 3.74
N LYS A 67 -4.05 17.78 2.97
CA LYS A 67 -4.32 18.12 1.57
C LYS A 67 -4.59 16.86 0.73
N HIS A 68 -3.98 15.73 1.08
CA HIS A 68 -4.21 14.44 0.44
C HIS A 68 -5.67 13.99 0.56
N PHE A 69 -6.23 14.05 1.78
CA PHE A 69 -7.63 13.71 2.03
C PHE A 69 -8.57 14.68 1.33
N ILE A 70 -8.27 15.97 1.31
CA ILE A 70 -9.10 16.96 0.60
C ILE A 70 -9.11 16.65 -0.91
N SER A 71 -7.96 16.31 -1.51
CA SER A 71 -7.89 15.92 -2.92
C SER A 71 -8.66 14.63 -3.21
N PHE A 72 -8.46 13.60 -2.38
CA PHE A 72 -9.24 12.37 -2.43
C PHE A 72 -10.75 12.64 -2.33
N TYR A 73 -11.16 13.43 -1.35
CA TYR A 73 -12.56 13.70 -1.06
C TYR A 73 -13.24 14.42 -2.23
N LYS A 74 -12.56 15.38 -2.86
CA LYS A 74 -13.05 16.03 -4.08
C LYS A 74 -13.19 15.05 -5.24
N ASP A 75 -12.20 14.18 -5.45
CA ASP A 75 -12.22 13.18 -6.51
C ASP A 75 -13.37 12.17 -6.31
N PHE A 76 -13.49 11.63 -5.11
CA PHE A 76 -14.56 10.71 -4.71
C PHE A 76 -15.95 11.31 -4.90
N PHE A 77 -16.14 12.55 -4.44
CA PHE A 77 -17.44 13.22 -4.55
C PHE A 77 -17.83 13.49 -6.01
N ASN A 78 -16.87 13.86 -6.86
CA ASN A 78 -17.13 14.25 -8.24
C ASN A 78 -17.35 13.07 -9.18
N LYS A 79 -16.70 11.92 -8.92
CA LYS A 79 -16.77 10.76 -9.82
C LYS A 79 -18.04 9.92 -9.68
N GLY A 80 -18.74 10.02 -8.55
CA GLY A 80 -19.95 9.24 -8.30
C GLY A 80 -19.73 7.72 -8.19
N LEU A 81 -18.47 7.30 -8.03
CA LEU A 81 -18.08 5.91 -7.81
C LEU A 81 -18.16 5.55 -6.33
N ASN A 82 -18.34 4.28 -6.02
CA ASN A 82 -18.07 3.77 -4.68
C ASN A 82 -16.55 3.70 -4.41
N ILE A 83 -16.16 3.51 -3.15
CA ILE A 83 -14.75 3.56 -2.75
C ILE A 83 -13.90 2.45 -3.40
N GLN A 84 -14.47 1.26 -3.61
CA GLN A 84 -13.81 0.12 -4.22
C GLN A 84 -13.57 0.32 -5.71
N GLU A 85 -14.57 0.84 -6.42
CA GLU A 85 -14.45 1.23 -7.83
C GLU A 85 -13.38 2.30 -8.02
N LEU A 86 -13.36 3.31 -7.15
CA LEU A 86 -12.35 4.36 -7.21
C LEU A 86 -10.95 3.82 -6.89
N LEU A 87 -10.82 2.94 -5.89
CA LEU A 87 -9.55 2.27 -5.58
C LEU A 87 -9.04 1.45 -6.75
N GLN A 88 -9.92 0.69 -7.41
CA GLN A 88 -9.55 -0.08 -8.60
C GLN A 88 -9.13 0.83 -9.76
N GLN A 89 -9.84 1.93 -9.98
CA GLN A 89 -9.43 2.94 -10.96
C GLN A 89 -8.02 3.47 -10.65
N LYS A 90 -7.73 3.82 -9.40
CA LYS A 90 -6.40 4.30 -8.98
C LYS A 90 -5.30 3.27 -9.16
N ARG A 91 -5.58 1.98 -8.92
CA ARG A 91 -4.66 0.88 -9.21
C ARG A 91 -4.37 0.79 -10.71
N CYS A 92 -5.41 0.84 -11.55
CA CYS A 92 -5.23 0.83 -13.01
C CYS A 92 -4.39 2.03 -13.49
N GLU A 93 -4.66 3.24 -13.00
CA GLU A 93 -3.87 4.45 -13.29
C GLU A 93 -2.40 4.27 -12.88
N PHE A 94 -2.16 3.76 -11.66
CA PHE A 94 -0.81 3.51 -11.15
C PHE A 94 -0.03 2.51 -11.99
N PHE A 95 -0.59 1.34 -12.31
CA PHE A 95 0.11 0.34 -13.12
C PHE A 95 0.23 0.73 -14.59
N PHE A 96 -0.66 1.59 -15.09
CA PHE A 96 -0.47 2.21 -16.41
C PHE A 96 0.77 3.11 -16.46
N GLU A 97 1.11 3.79 -15.37
CA GLU A 97 2.36 4.57 -15.24
C GLU A 97 3.58 3.71 -14.89
N ASN A 98 3.37 2.49 -14.39
CA ASN A 98 4.41 1.58 -13.90
C ASN A 98 4.26 0.20 -14.54
N LYS A 99 4.19 0.15 -15.87
CA LYS A 99 3.93 -1.08 -16.65
C LYS A 99 5.06 -2.10 -16.64
N THR A 100 6.24 -1.70 -16.21
CA THR A 100 7.40 -2.58 -16.14
C THR A 100 7.90 -2.60 -14.71
N LEU A 101 8.00 -3.80 -14.15
CA LEU A 101 8.61 -4.07 -12.86
C LEU A 101 9.96 -4.74 -13.13
N ASP A 102 11.03 -3.94 -13.07
CA ASP A 102 12.40 -4.43 -13.10
C ASP A 102 12.84 -4.78 -11.68
N ARG A 103 13.01 -6.08 -11.42
CA ARG A 103 13.38 -6.59 -10.09
C ARG A 103 14.80 -6.20 -9.67
N ASN A 104 15.63 -5.79 -10.63
CA ASN A 104 17.02 -5.31 -10.45
C ASN A 104 17.14 -3.80 -10.61
N GLY A 105 16.03 -3.12 -10.94
CA GLY A 105 16.01 -1.70 -11.24
C GLY A 105 16.21 -0.83 -10.00
N LYS A 106 16.12 0.48 -10.21
CA LYS A 106 16.18 1.44 -9.10
C LYS A 106 15.07 1.17 -8.09
N GLN A 107 15.43 1.38 -6.82
CA GLN A 107 14.50 1.32 -5.70
C GLN A 107 13.23 2.13 -5.94
N TRP A 108 12.09 1.44 -5.79
CA TRP A 108 10.80 2.09 -5.71
C TRP A 108 10.72 2.89 -4.42
N SER A 109 10.08 4.05 -4.46
CA SER A 109 9.83 4.79 -3.22
C SER A 109 8.95 3.97 -2.27
N HIS A 110 9.06 4.18 -0.96
CA HIS A 110 8.24 3.47 0.04
C HIS A 110 6.75 3.55 -0.25
N ARG A 111 6.26 4.68 -0.79
CA ARG A 111 4.86 4.81 -1.22
C ARG A 111 4.51 3.84 -2.34
N LYS A 112 5.37 3.74 -3.37
CA LYS A 112 5.17 2.79 -4.47
C LYS A 112 5.22 1.35 -3.96
N LEU A 113 6.15 1.05 -3.05
CA LEU A 113 6.22 -0.24 -2.37
C LEU A 113 4.95 -0.53 -1.56
N ALA A 114 4.44 0.43 -0.79
CA ALA A 114 3.20 0.28 -0.02
C ALA A 114 2.00 -0.02 -0.93
N ILE A 115 1.86 0.70 -2.06
CA ILE A 115 0.81 0.44 -3.06
C ILE A 115 0.92 -0.98 -3.62
N LEU A 116 2.14 -1.39 -4.00
CA LEU A 116 2.41 -2.70 -4.55
C LEU A 116 2.08 -3.81 -3.56
N TYR A 117 2.60 -3.73 -2.34
CA TYR A 117 2.37 -4.74 -1.30
C TYR A 117 0.93 -4.75 -0.81
N ASP A 118 0.20 -3.63 -0.83
CA ASP A 118 -1.21 -3.63 -0.45
C ASP A 118 -2.03 -4.51 -1.40
N LEU A 119 -1.74 -4.42 -2.69
CA LEU A 119 -2.37 -5.27 -3.71
C LEU A 119 -1.92 -6.74 -3.59
N LEU A 120 -0.63 -6.98 -3.39
CA LEU A 120 -0.03 -8.31 -3.54
C LEU A 120 0.08 -9.13 -2.25
N SER A 121 -0.20 -8.54 -1.08
CA SER A 121 -0.13 -9.24 0.20
C SER A 121 -1.10 -10.42 0.29
N VAL A 122 -0.72 -11.47 1.03
CA VAL A 122 -1.57 -12.67 1.25
C VAL A 122 -2.95 -12.32 1.79
N ASN A 123 -3.02 -11.29 2.64
CA ASN A 123 -4.26 -10.86 3.30
C ASN A 123 -5.03 -9.78 2.52
N GLY A 124 -4.60 -9.44 1.29
CA GLY A 124 -5.25 -8.40 0.46
C GLY A 124 -5.19 -6.98 1.07
N SER A 125 -4.30 -6.77 2.04
CA SER A 125 -3.91 -5.45 2.55
C SER A 125 -2.65 -5.49 3.41
N ILE A 126 -1.88 -4.40 3.35
CA ILE A 126 -0.84 -4.08 4.32
C ILE A 126 -1.38 -3.54 5.65
N TRP A 127 -2.66 -3.16 5.68
CA TRP A 127 -3.35 -2.63 6.86
C TRP A 127 -4.18 -3.71 7.53
N ASP A 128 -4.37 -3.59 8.84
CA ASP A 128 -5.41 -4.32 9.58
C ASP A 128 -5.87 -3.48 10.79
N ASP A 129 -6.81 -4.03 11.54
CA ASP A 129 -7.42 -3.36 12.70
C ASP A 129 -6.45 -3.24 13.88
N ASP A 130 -5.47 -4.14 13.97
CA ASP A 130 -4.52 -4.21 15.07
C ASP A 130 -3.35 -3.23 14.87
N HIS A 131 -2.93 -3.02 13.63
CA HIS A 131 -1.72 -2.27 13.26
C HIS A 131 -2.08 -0.95 12.59
N ALA A 132 -1.98 0.14 13.34
CA ALA A 132 -2.28 1.48 12.86
C ALA A 132 -1.34 1.96 11.74
N ASN A 133 -0.15 1.35 11.62
CA ASN A 133 0.98 1.86 10.84
C ASN A 133 1.65 0.78 10.00
N VAL A 134 2.42 1.22 8.99
CA VAL A 134 3.28 0.36 8.17
C VAL A 134 4.70 0.89 8.24
N ALA A 135 5.62 0.04 8.67
CA ALA A 135 7.01 0.39 8.87
C ALA A 135 7.90 -0.27 7.84
N PHE A 136 9.00 0.40 7.53
CA PHE A 136 10.03 -0.12 6.67
C PHE A 136 11.33 -0.32 7.45
N TYR A 137 12.01 -1.42 7.17
CA TYR A 137 13.32 -1.72 7.72
C TYR A 137 14.30 -2.10 6.60
N MET A 138 15.56 -1.63 6.71
CA MET A 138 16.60 -1.91 5.71
C MET A 138 16.76 -3.42 5.53
N ASN A 139 16.92 -3.85 4.28
CA ASN A 139 17.11 -5.25 3.94
C ASN A 139 18.56 -5.49 3.54
N ASP A 140 19.41 -5.70 4.54
CA ASP A 140 20.85 -5.90 4.32
C ASP A 140 21.17 -7.26 3.65
N ASP A 141 20.23 -8.21 3.67
CA ASP A 141 20.41 -9.61 3.23
C ASP A 141 19.29 -10.11 2.29
N ALA A 142 18.94 -9.36 1.24
CA ALA A 142 17.84 -9.77 0.35
C ALA A 142 18.17 -11.05 -0.44
N GLU A 143 17.62 -12.20 -0.05
CA GLU A 143 17.66 -13.44 -0.86
C GLU A 143 16.61 -13.41 -1.98
N SER A 144 16.98 -13.90 -3.18
CA SER A 144 16.25 -13.67 -4.44
C SER A 144 14.85 -14.30 -4.55
N LYS A 145 14.51 -15.25 -3.66
CA LYS A 145 13.29 -16.08 -3.79
C LYS A 145 12.11 -15.58 -2.95
N SER A 146 12.30 -14.75 -1.91
CA SER A 146 11.21 -14.33 -1.02
C SER A 146 10.69 -12.89 -1.22
N GLU A 147 11.38 -12.08 -2.03
CA GLU A 147 11.11 -10.65 -2.18
C GLU A 147 10.89 -10.28 -3.66
N ILE A 148 10.03 -9.30 -3.96
CA ILE A 148 9.80 -8.83 -5.35
C ILE A 148 11.08 -8.22 -5.94
N PHE A 149 11.89 -7.56 -5.14
CA PHE A 149 13.07 -6.84 -5.59
C PHE A 149 14.27 -7.18 -4.68
N LEU A 150 15.48 -7.20 -5.23
CA LEU A 150 16.68 -7.26 -4.41
C LEU A 150 17.01 -5.91 -3.79
N GLY A 151 17.56 -5.94 -2.57
CA GLY A 151 18.03 -4.75 -1.86
C GLY A 151 16.92 -3.74 -1.53
N GLN A 152 15.64 -4.14 -1.61
CA GLN A 152 14.52 -3.32 -1.17
C GLN A 152 14.22 -3.54 0.29
N ASP A 153 13.81 -2.45 0.92
CA ASP A 153 13.42 -2.44 2.32
C ASP A 153 12.25 -3.40 2.60
N ARG A 154 12.36 -4.12 3.72
CA ARG A 154 11.33 -5.01 4.21
C ARG A 154 10.19 -4.19 4.79
N ILE A 155 8.96 -4.65 4.55
CA ILE A 155 7.75 -3.99 5.03
C ILE A 155 7.13 -4.80 6.17
N TRP A 156 6.77 -4.11 7.25
CA TRP A 156 6.21 -4.68 8.46
C TRP A 156 4.92 -3.94 8.83
N LYS A 157 3.97 -4.67 9.40
CA LYS A 157 2.88 -4.03 10.12
C LYS A 157 3.41 -3.52 11.46
N ALA A 158 2.95 -2.34 11.87
CA ALA A 158 3.40 -1.70 13.08
C ALA A 158 2.23 -1.14 13.89
N LYS A 159 2.35 -1.26 15.21
CA LYS A 159 1.49 -0.54 16.17
C LYS A 159 2.16 0.79 16.48
N ARG A 160 2.55 0.98 17.75
CA ARG A 160 3.45 2.06 18.16
C ARG A 160 4.92 1.77 17.80
N TYR A 161 5.28 0.50 17.68
CA TYR A 161 6.64 -0.01 17.42
C TYR A 161 6.58 -1.21 16.45
N LEU A 162 7.75 -1.76 16.13
CA LEU A 162 7.90 -3.00 15.39
C LEU A 162 7.20 -4.16 16.05
N ASP A 163 6.28 -4.75 15.30
CA ASP A 163 5.89 -6.11 15.53
C ASP A 163 6.74 -7.01 14.62
N SER A 164 7.85 -7.50 15.16
CA SER A 164 8.84 -8.32 14.44
C SER A 164 8.30 -9.70 14.03
N LYS A 165 7.02 -9.99 14.29
CA LYS A 165 6.33 -11.19 13.83
C LYS A 165 5.35 -10.92 12.69
N ASN A 166 5.07 -9.65 12.39
CA ASN A 166 4.07 -9.25 11.41
C ASN A 166 4.72 -8.69 10.14
N ARG A 167 5.66 -9.45 9.55
CA ARG A 167 6.23 -9.13 8.24
C ARG A 167 5.13 -9.24 7.20
N ILE A 168 5.06 -8.28 6.29
CA ILE A 168 4.10 -8.35 5.19
C ILE A 168 4.62 -9.34 4.16
N THR A 169 3.90 -10.44 3.98
CA THR A 169 4.21 -11.49 3.00
C THR A 169 3.31 -11.37 1.77
N LEU A 170 3.87 -11.72 0.62
CA LEU A 170 3.19 -11.70 -0.66
C LEU A 170 2.41 -12.99 -0.90
N SER A 171 1.29 -12.88 -1.61
CA SER A 171 0.56 -14.02 -2.15
C SER A 171 1.46 -14.83 -3.09
N GLN A 172 1.33 -16.16 -3.08
CA GLN A 172 2.06 -17.03 -4.02
C GLN A 172 1.76 -16.68 -5.49
N ASP A 173 0.57 -16.16 -5.77
CA ASP A 173 0.10 -15.80 -7.11
C ASP A 173 0.36 -14.32 -7.48
N TRP A 174 1.23 -13.60 -6.76
CA TRP A 174 1.45 -12.17 -6.98
C TRP A 174 1.81 -11.81 -8.42
N GLN A 175 2.59 -12.66 -9.11
CA GLN A 175 2.95 -12.45 -10.52
C GLN A 175 1.73 -12.51 -11.43
N LYS A 176 0.79 -13.40 -11.14
CA LYS A 176 -0.46 -13.52 -11.89
C LYS A 176 -1.33 -12.29 -11.69
N ILE A 177 -1.44 -11.80 -10.44
CA ILE A 177 -2.16 -10.56 -10.13
C ILE A 177 -1.58 -9.39 -10.94
N LEU A 178 -0.26 -9.23 -11.00
CA LEU A 178 0.37 -8.16 -11.79
C LEU A 178 0.12 -8.27 -13.29
N LYS A 179 0.07 -9.49 -13.84
CA LYS A 179 -0.28 -9.71 -15.26
C LYS A 179 -1.69 -9.23 -15.60
N GLU A 180 -2.64 -9.33 -14.66
CA GLU A 180 -4.01 -8.80 -14.84
C GLU A 180 -4.03 -7.26 -14.99
N TYR A 181 -3.02 -6.57 -14.45
CA TYR A 181 -2.80 -5.13 -14.64
C TYR A 181 -1.91 -4.80 -15.85
N ASN A 182 -1.58 -5.78 -16.70
CA ASN A 182 -0.65 -5.65 -17.83
C ASN A 182 0.76 -5.18 -17.41
N VAL A 183 1.23 -5.62 -16.25
CA VAL A 183 2.59 -5.34 -15.80
C VAL A 183 3.54 -6.43 -16.32
N GLU A 184 4.55 -6.01 -17.05
CA GLU A 184 5.69 -6.83 -17.46
C GLU A 184 6.68 -6.95 -16.31
N ILE A 185 7.09 -8.17 -15.99
CA ILE A 185 8.07 -8.46 -14.95
C ILE A 185 9.37 -8.84 -15.63
N ILE A 186 10.43 -8.08 -15.33
CA ILE A 186 11.79 -8.40 -15.76
C ILE A 186 12.47 -9.10 -14.58
N ASP A 187 12.61 -10.42 -14.72
CA ASP A 187 13.31 -11.28 -13.76
C ASP A 187 14.83 -11.24 -13.97
N PHE A 188 15.58 -11.90 -13.08
CA PHE A 188 17.03 -12.03 -13.16
C PHE A 188 17.46 -12.65 -14.50
N ALA A 189 18.39 -11.99 -15.18
CA ALA A 189 19.16 -12.59 -16.25
C ALA A 189 20.40 -13.28 -15.64
N GLU A 190 20.22 -14.43 -15.00
CA GLU A 190 21.28 -15.43 -14.82
C GLU A 190 20.71 -16.72 -14.24
N GLU A 191 21.13 -17.86 -14.82
CA GLU A 191 20.90 -19.19 -14.29
C GLU A 191 21.38 -19.23 -12.84
N ILE A 192 20.45 -19.39 -11.90
CA ILE A 192 20.81 -19.72 -10.53
C ILE A 192 21.50 -21.08 -10.62
N ASN A 193 22.81 -21.11 -10.48
CA ASN A 193 23.58 -22.35 -10.40
C ASN A 193 22.99 -23.18 -9.24
N ASP A 194 22.26 -24.24 -9.57
CA ASP A 194 21.71 -25.25 -8.64
C ASP A 194 22.86 -26.07 -8.04
N SER A 195 23.71 -25.43 -7.22
CA SER A 195 24.77 -26.11 -6.47
C SER A 195 24.77 -25.65 -5.02
N GLU A 196 23.66 -25.93 -4.34
CA GLU A 196 23.76 -26.29 -2.93
C GLU A 196 24.03 -27.80 -2.86
N GLU A 197 25.30 -28.15 -2.68
CA GLU A 197 25.69 -29.47 -2.20
C GLU A 197 24.96 -29.72 -0.87
N TYR A 198 24.12 -30.74 -0.84
CA TYR A 198 23.65 -31.34 0.40
C TYR A 198 24.87 -31.86 1.16
N VAL A 199 25.28 -31.16 2.21
CA VAL A 199 26.13 -31.75 3.24
C VAL A 199 25.23 -32.63 4.10
N GLU A 200 25.16 -33.92 3.76
CA GLU A 200 24.57 -34.93 4.65
C GLU A 200 25.37 -34.99 5.96
N GLY A 201 24.65 -34.97 7.07
CA GLY A 201 25.18 -35.19 8.42
C GLY A 201 25.28 -36.66 8.80
#